data_AF-A0A0A0B129-F1
#
_entry.id   AF-A0A0A0B129-F1
#
_cell.length_a   1.000
_cell.length_b   1.000
_cell.length_c   1.000
_cell.angle_alpha   90.00
_cell.angle_beta   90.00
_cell.angle_gamma   90.00
#
_symmetry.space_group_name_H-M   'P 1'
#
loop_
_entity.id
_entity.type
_entity.pdbx_description
1 polymer ?
#
loop_
_entity_poly.entity_id
_entity_poly.type
_entity_poly.pdbx_seq_one_letter_code
_entity_poly.pdbx_strand_id
1 'polypeptide(L)'
;MTTDVEGLLRRCAPQALGAVARRHADFAAAEDAVQEALLAGAQQWPRDGVPDNPVGWLVRVAVRRLADEHREVTARRRREARVLHAAVPDDAEVTGLLALLLLTEARRPARSGPHGELVPLAEQDRSLWDRRLVVEGVHLATDALRAGRPGEHTLQACIAALHDQAPSSEATDWPQVLALYDRLHALTGSPVVALHRAVALAMVHGPARGLAALDGVAERLGGGHRLHAVRAHLLELDGRPRDAVEAYRHAAAAATNLREREYLTLKAARLT
;
A
#
# COMPACT_ATOMS: atom_id res chain seq x y z
N MET A 1 -5.48 44.57 4.37
CA MET A 1 -6.14 43.26 4.19
C MET A 1 -5.12 42.12 4.04
N THR A 2 -3.99 42.30 3.35
CA THR A 2 -2.93 41.28 3.21
C THR A 2 -2.30 40.81 4.54
N THR A 3 -2.12 41.72 5.51
CA THR A 3 -1.56 41.42 6.84
C THR A 3 -2.43 40.46 7.66
N ASP A 4 -3.74 40.45 7.42
CA ASP A 4 -4.69 39.57 8.14
C ASP A 4 -4.64 38.13 7.60
N VAL A 5 -4.57 37.99 6.28
CA VAL A 5 -4.41 36.68 5.60
C VAL A 5 -3.09 36.02 5.97
N GLU A 6 -1.98 36.77 5.96
CA GLU A 6 -0.68 36.23 6.34
C GLU A 6 -0.66 35.74 7.81
N GLY A 7 -1.22 36.53 8.72
CA GLY A 7 -1.36 36.15 10.13
C GLY A 7 -2.23 34.91 10.33
N LEU A 8 -3.32 34.78 9.57
CA LEU A 8 -4.16 33.60 9.57
C LEU A 8 -3.42 32.35 9.06
N LEU A 9 -2.72 32.45 7.92
CA LEU A 9 -1.93 31.36 7.35
C LEU A 9 -0.88 30.85 8.35
N ARG A 10 -0.17 31.75 9.04
CA ARG A 10 0.80 31.37 10.09
C ARG A 10 0.17 30.58 11.23
N ARG A 11 -1.05 30.90 11.65
CA ARG A 11 -1.79 30.15 12.69
C ARG A 11 -2.31 28.80 12.20
N CYS A 12 -2.73 28.72 10.93
CA CYS A 12 -3.24 27.49 10.34
C CYS A 12 -2.15 26.47 9.97
N ALA A 13 -0.94 26.94 9.64
CA ALA A 13 0.18 26.11 9.18
C ALA A 13 0.49 24.89 10.06
N PRO A 14 0.75 25.02 11.39
CA PRO A 14 1.07 23.86 12.22
C PRO A 14 -0.09 22.86 12.35
N GLN A 15 -1.33 23.35 12.28
CA GLN A 15 -2.54 22.51 12.35
C GLN A 15 -2.71 21.69 11.07
N ALA A 16 -2.50 22.32 9.91
CA ALA A 16 -2.53 21.66 8.62
C ALA A 16 -1.39 20.63 8.50
N LEU A 17 -0.16 21.01 8.87
CA LEU A 17 0.99 20.10 8.88
C LEU A 17 0.76 18.89 9.79
N GLY A 18 0.30 19.11 11.02
CA GLY A 18 -0.02 18.01 11.94
C GLY A 18 -1.09 17.07 11.39
N ALA A 19 -2.10 17.58 10.69
CA ALA A 19 -3.14 16.76 10.07
C ALA A 19 -2.60 15.93 8.88
N VAL A 20 -1.80 16.52 8.00
CA VAL A 20 -1.25 15.85 6.81
C VAL A 20 -0.19 14.82 7.20
N ALA A 21 0.75 15.18 8.08
CA ALA A 21 1.83 14.30 8.52
C ALA A 21 1.30 13.02 9.18
N ARG A 22 0.27 13.13 10.03
CA ARG A 22 -0.38 11.96 10.65
C ARG A 22 -1.04 11.04 9.63
N ARG A 23 -1.51 11.56 8.49
CA ARG A 23 -2.24 10.80 7.47
C ARG A 23 -1.31 10.05 6.52
N HIS A 24 -0.11 10.56 6.26
CA HIS A 24 0.78 10.03 5.23
C HIS A 24 2.09 9.42 5.75
N ALA A 25 2.42 9.57 7.04
CA ALA A 25 3.61 9.01 7.70
C ALA A 25 4.98 9.44 7.11
N ASP A 26 4.99 10.27 6.06
CA ASP A 26 6.16 10.98 5.51
C ASP A 26 6.06 12.46 5.90
N PHE A 27 6.87 12.87 6.87
CA PHE A 27 6.85 14.24 7.38
C PHE A 27 7.41 15.25 6.38
N ALA A 28 8.48 14.89 5.66
CA ALA A 28 9.13 15.79 4.71
C ALA A 28 8.18 16.10 3.54
N ALA A 29 7.57 15.06 2.96
CA ALA A 29 6.57 15.25 1.92
C ALA A 29 5.34 16.05 2.43
N ALA A 30 4.91 15.79 3.67
CA ALA A 30 3.81 16.55 4.28
C ALA A 30 4.15 18.04 4.49
N GLU A 31 5.39 18.35 4.84
CA GLU A 31 5.89 19.71 5.00
C GLU A 31 5.87 20.46 3.66
N ASP A 32 6.49 19.90 2.62
CA ASP A 32 6.53 20.49 1.29
C ASP A 32 5.12 20.74 0.73
N ALA A 33 4.23 19.74 0.85
CA ALA A 33 2.85 19.86 0.39
C ALA A 33 2.05 20.93 1.14
N VAL A 34 2.30 21.13 2.43
CA VAL A 34 1.66 22.20 3.22
C VAL A 34 2.24 23.57 2.86
N GLN A 35 3.54 23.68 2.60
CA GLN A 35 4.15 24.92 2.13
C GLN A 35 3.53 25.36 0.79
N GLU A 36 3.36 24.43 -0.16
CA GLU A 36 2.66 24.71 -1.41
C GLU A 36 1.20 25.13 -1.21
N ALA A 37 0.49 24.48 -0.27
CA ALA A 37 -0.89 24.84 0.06
C ALA A 37 -0.97 26.26 0.66
N LEU A 38 -0.02 26.64 1.52
CA LEU A 38 0.07 27.99 2.10
C LEU A 38 0.34 29.02 1.01
N LEU A 39 1.24 28.74 0.05
CA LEU A 39 1.49 29.61 -1.10
C LEU A 39 0.24 29.78 -1.97
N ALA A 40 -0.51 28.71 -2.22
CA ALA A 40 -1.78 28.79 -2.92
C ALA A 40 -2.81 29.64 -2.17
N GLY A 41 -2.93 29.46 -0.85
CA GLY A 41 -3.80 30.27 0.01
C GLY A 41 -3.42 31.75 0.00
N ALA A 42 -2.12 32.08 0.09
CA ALA A 42 -1.61 33.45 0.04
C ALA A 42 -1.92 34.15 -1.29
N GLN A 43 -1.97 33.39 -2.39
CA GLN A 43 -2.32 33.93 -3.71
C GLN A 43 -3.84 34.03 -3.93
N GLN A 44 -4.60 33.03 -3.47
CA GLN A 44 -6.02 32.90 -3.78
C GLN A 44 -6.92 33.68 -2.82
N TRP A 45 -6.71 33.57 -1.51
CA TRP A 45 -7.62 34.13 -0.51
C TRP A 45 -7.77 35.65 -0.56
N PRO A 46 -6.74 36.46 -0.91
CA PRO A 46 -6.93 37.90 -1.09
C PRO A 46 -7.85 38.27 -2.26
N ARG A 47 -7.98 37.40 -3.27
CA ARG A 47 -8.81 37.63 -4.46
C ARG A 47 -10.21 37.05 -4.29
N ASP A 48 -10.30 35.83 -3.78
CA ASP A 48 -11.52 35.03 -3.77
C ASP A 48 -12.21 35.01 -2.39
N GLY A 49 -11.58 35.59 -1.38
CA GLY A 49 -12.02 35.51 0.02
C GLY A 49 -11.43 34.31 0.76
N VAL A 50 -11.43 34.42 2.09
CA VAL A 50 -10.96 33.35 2.99
C VAL A 50 -12.04 32.26 3.10
N PRO A 51 -11.71 30.97 2.93
CA PRO A 51 -12.67 29.88 3.11
C PRO A 51 -13.21 29.80 4.55
N ASP A 52 -14.46 29.36 4.74
CA ASP A 52 -15.07 29.18 6.07
C ASP A 52 -14.26 28.26 7.02
N ASN A 53 -13.54 27.28 6.44
CA ASN A 53 -12.58 26.44 7.16
C ASN A 53 -11.20 26.52 6.47
N PRO A 54 -10.35 27.48 6.87
CA PRO A 54 -9.04 27.69 6.27
C PRO A 54 -8.10 26.49 6.44
N VAL A 55 -8.09 25.86 7.62
CA VAL A 55 -7.26 24.68 7.90
C VAL A 55 -7.71 23.50 7.04
N GLY A 56 -9.02 23.25 6.97
CA GLY A 56 -9.58 22.19 6.13
C GLY A 56 -9.30 22.41 4.65
N TRP A 57 -9.29 23.67 4.19
CA TRP A 57 -8.90 24.01 2.83
C TRP A 57 -7.42 23.68 2.57
N LEU A 58 -6.50 24.12 3.45
CA LEU A 58 -5.07 23.85 3.33
C LEU A 58 -4.76 22.35 3.34
N VAL A 59 -5.36 21.59 4.26
CA VAL A 59 -5.21 20.13 4.33
C VAL A 59 -5.67 19.48 3.03
N ARG A 60 -6.81 19.90 2.46
CA ARG A 60 -7.30 19.35 1.18
C ARG A 60 -6.34 19.65 0.03
N VAL A 61 -5.79 20.86 -0.04
CA VAL A 61 -4.83 21.22 -1.09
C VAL A 61 -3.55 20.41 -0.94
N ALA A 62 -2.97 20.33 0.27
CA ALA A 62 -1.77 19.54 0.55
C ALA A 62 -1.97 18.04 0.22
N VAL A 63 -3.10 17.44 0.62
CA VAL A 63 -3.41 16.03 0.30
C VAL A 63 -3.54 15.80 -1.22
N ARG A 64 -4.11 16.76 -1.96
CA ARG A 64 -4.15 16.69 -3.43
C ARG A 64 -2.74 16.75 -4.03
N ARG A 65 -1.88 17.65 -3.53
CA ARG A 65 -0.48 17.75 -3.97
C ARG A 65 0.29 16.45 -3.75
N LEU A 66 0.19 15.85 -2.55
CA LEU A 66 0.80 14.55 -2.27
C LEU A 66 0.29 13.45 -3.20
N ALA A 67 -1.02 13.44 -3.48
CA ALA A 67 -1.59 12.47 -4.41
C ALA A 67 -1.08 12.68 -5.85
N ASP A 68 -0.88 13.93 -6.26
CA ASP A 68 -0.37 14.30 -7.58
C ASP A 68 1.11 13.94 -7.73
N GLU A 69 1.93 14.26 -6.75
CA GLU A 69 3.34 13.91 -6.70
C GLU A 69 3.52 12.38 -6.75
N HIS A 70 2.75 11.64 -5.94
CA HIS A 70 2.78 10.18 -5.99
C HIS A 70 2.38 9.63 -7.37
N ARG A 71 1.39 10.24 -8.04
CA ARG A 71 1.02 9.88 -9.41
C ARG A 71 2.17 10.13 -10.38
N GLU A 72 2.81 11.28 -10.27
CA GLU A 72 3.93 11.66 -11.13
C GLU A 72 5.12 10.71 -10.97
N VAL A 73 5.54 10.45 -9.72
CA VAL A 73 6.64 9.53 -9.40
C VAL A 73 6.34 8.13 -9.91
N THR A 74 5.12 7.62 -9.69
CA THR A 74 4.73 6.29 -10.17
C THR A 74 4.69 6.23 -11.70
N ALA A 75 4.18 7.27 -12.35
CA ALA A 75 4.18 7.37 -13.82
C ALA A 75 5.60 7.45 -14.38
N ARG A 76 6.49 8.20 -13.74
CA ARG A 76 7.92 8.28 -14.10
C ARG A 76 8.60 6.91 -13.99
N ARG A 77 8.47 6.22 -12.85
CA ARG A 77 9.03 4.87 -12.64
C ARG A 77 8.57 3.88 -13.72
N ARG A 78 7.28 3.92 -14.11
CA ARG A 78 6.78 3.07 -15.21
C ARG A 78 7.42 3.43 -16.56
N ARG A 79 7.58 4.73 -16.87
CA ARG A 79 8.23 5.16 -18.12
C ARG A 79 9.69 4.72 -18.15
N GLU A 80 10.42 4.91 -17.05
CA GLU A 80 11.81 4.48 -16.91
C GLU A 80 11.96 2.96 -17.05
N ALA A 81 11.09 2.18 -16.39
CA ALA A 81 11.07 0.73 -16.52
C ALA A 81 10.75 0.27 -17.95
N ARG A 82 9.87 0.97 -18.68
CA ARG A 82 9.61 0.70 -20.10
C ARG A 82 10.83 0.97 -20.98
N VAL A 83 11.53 2.08 -20.74
CA VAL A 83 12.77 2.41 -21.47
C VAL A 83 13.85 1.36 -21.19
N LEU A 84 14.02 0.96 -19.93
CA LEU A 84 14.98 -0.07 -19.54
C LEU A 84 14.64 -1.42 -20.20
N HIS A 85 13.39 -1.87 -20.12
CA HIS A 85 12.93 -3.10 -20.78
C HIS A 85 13.15 -3.06 -22.29
N ALA A 86 12.89 -1.92 -22.96
CA ALA A 86 13.16 -1.79 -24.39
C ALA A 86 14.65 -1.88 -24.74
N ALA A 87 15.54 -1.48 -23.83
CA ALA A 87 16.99 -1.57 -24.03
C ALA A 87 17.54 -3.00 -23.80
N VAL A 88 16.89 -3.79 -22.94
CA VAL A 88 17.28 -5.16 -22.60
C VAL A 88 16.07 -6.11 -22.57
N PRO A 89 15.41 -6.37 -23.71
CA PRO A 89 14.14 -7.10 -23.76
C PRO A 89 14.23 -8.56 -23.31
N ASP A 90 15.42 -9.17 -23.39
CA ASP A 90 15.66 -10.55 -22.99
C ASP A 90 16.04 -10.70 -21.50
N ASP A 91 16.19 -9.60 -20.76
CA ASP A 91 16.48 -9.63 -19.33
C ASP A 91 15.21 -9.89 -18.51
N ALA A 92 15.09 -11.12 -17.99
CA ALA A 92 13.92 -11.56 -17.23
C ALA A 92 13.62 -10.68 -16.01
N GLU A 93 14.64 -10.17 -15.33
CA GLU A 93 14.44 -9.41 -14.11
C GLU A 93 13.96 -7.99 -14.39
N VAL A 94 14.46 -7.36 -15.46
CA VAL A 94 13.93 -6.09 -15.96
C VAL A 94 12.47 -6.25 -16.42
N THR A 95 12.17 -7.32 -17.15
CA THR A 95 10.80 -7.66 -17.57
C THR A 95 9.89 -7.87 -16.36
N GLY A 96 10.37 -8.60 -15.35
CA GLY A 96 9.69 -8.80 -14.07
C GLY A 96 9.43 -7.49 -13.32
N LEU A 97 10.40 -6.58 -13.27
CA LEU A 97 10.23 -5.26 -12.64
C LEU A 97 9.15 -4.45 -13.34
N LEU A 98 9.15 -4.40 -14.69
CA LEU A 98 8.10 -3.71 -15.44
C LEU A 98 6.73 -4.34 -15.16
N ALA A 99 6.63 -5.66 -15.20
CA ALA A 99 5.39 -6.39 -14.89
C ALA A 99 4.86 -6.04 -13.49
N LEU A 100 5.72 -6.07 -12.46
CA LEU A 100 5.36 -5.73 -11.09
C LEU A 100 4.84 -4.29 -10.95
N LEU A 101 5.48 -3.33 -11.63
CA LEU A 101 5.06 -1.93 -11.63
C LEU A 101 3.69 -1.75 -12.32
N LEU A 102 3.43 -2.46 -13.42
CA LEU A 102 2.15 -2.39 -14.14
C LEU A 102 1.01 -2.99 -13.31
N LEU A 103 1.22 -4.18 -12.72
CA LEU A 103 0.23 -4.87 -11.86
C LEU A 103 -0.04 -4.10 -10.56
N THR A 104 0.98 -3.44 -10.01
CA THR A 104 0.81 -2.56 -8.86
C THR A 104 -0.02 -1.33 -9.22
N GLU A 105 0.21 -0.72 -10.38
CA GLU A 105 -0.56 0.44 -10.82
C GLU A 105 -2.00 0.08 -11.21
N ALA A 106 -2.22 -1.09 -11.81
CA ALA A 106 -3.53 -1.51 -12.29
C ALA A 106 -4.63 -1.43 -11.22
N ARG A 107 -4.24 -1.67 -9.96
CA ARG A 107 -5.15 -1.68 -8.80
C ARG A 107 -5.31 -0.32 -8.12
N ARG A 108 -4.55 0.70 -8.52
CA ARG A 108 -4.52 2.01 -7.85
C ARG A 108 -5.91 2.61 -7.60
N PRO A 109 -6.87 2.58 -8.55
CA PRO A 109 -8.20 3.16 -8.32
C PRO A 109 -9.00 2.47 -7.21
N ALA A 110 -8.75 1.19 -6.94
CA ALA A 110 -9.49 0.40 -5.96
C ALA A 110 -8.89 0.44 -4.54
N ARG A 111 -7.67 0.95 -4.37
CA ARG A 111 -6.94 0.92 -3.06
C ARG A 111 -7.50 1.86 -2.01
N SER A 112 -8.31 2.83 -2.42
CA SER A 112 -8.88 3.84 -1.53
C SER A 112 -10.35 4.03 -1.86
N GLY A 113 -11.20 4.08 -0.83
CA GLY A 113 -12.62 4.38 -1.05
C GLY A 113 -12.90 5.89 -1.09
N PRO A 114 -14.18 6.30 -1.16
CA PRO A 114 -14.59 7.68 -1.45
C PRO A 114 -14.07 8.74 -0.46
N HIS A 115 -13.75 8.34 0.76
CA HIS A 115 -13.25 9.23 1.82
C HIS A 115 -11.74 9.04 2.07
N GLY A 116 -11.08 8.21 1.26
CA GLY A 116 -9.66 7.90 1.35
C GLY A 116 -9.34 6.89 2.44
N GLU A 117 -10.29 6.05 2.83
CA GLU A 117 -10.10 4.84 3.63
C GLU A 117 -9.16 3.86 2.92
N LEU A 118 -8.45 3.01 3.67
CA LEU A 118 -7.65 1.93 3.09
C LEU A 118 -8.58 0.76 2.72
N VAL A 119 -8.48 0.26 1.49
CA VAL A 119 -9.23 -0.91 1.01
C VAL A 119 -8.27 -2.09 0.79
N PRO A 120 -8.29 -3.13 1.65
CA PRO A 120 -7.44 -4.31 1.51
C PRO A 120 -7.67 -5.03 0.19
N LEU A 121 -6.65 -5.71 -0.33
CA LEU A 121 -6.73 -6.39 -1.63
C LEU A 121 -7.94 -7.33 -1.78
N ALA A 122 -8.30 -8.05 -0.71
CA ALA A 122 -9.43 -8.96 -0.71
C ALA A 122 -10.78 -8.25 -0.88
N GLU A 123 -10.88 -7.00 -0.42
CA GLU A 123 -12.09 -6.17 -0.43
C GLU A 123 -12.15 -5.20 -1.62
N GLN A 124 -11.10 -5.15 -2.46
CA GLN A 124 -11.05 -4.24 -3.61
C GLN A 124 -12.08 -4.61 -4.66
N ASP A 125 -12.81 -3.60 -5.14
CA ASP A 125 -13.64 -3.73 -6.33
C ASP A 125 -12.75 -3.91 -7.56
N ARG A 126 -12.69 -5.16 -8.06
CA ARG A 126 -11.88 -5.54 -9.22
C ARG A 126 -12.38 -4.93 -10.53
N SER A 127 -13.62 -4.43 -10.58
CA SER A 127 -14.14 -3.73 -11.77
C SER A 127 -13.45 -2.38 -11.99
N LEU A 128 -12.86 -1.80 -10.94
CA LEU A 128 -12.08 -0.57 -11.00
C LEU A 128 -10.62 -0.78 -11.43
N TRP A 129 -10.19 -2.02 -11.65
CA TRP A 129 -8.82 -2.31 -12.05
C TRP A 129 -8.60 -2.00 -13.54
N ASP A 130 -7.45 -1.39 -13.87
CA ASP A 130 -7.08 -1.15 -15.27
C ASP A 130 -6.76 -2.49 -15.95
N ARG A 131 -7.75 -3.02 -16.66
CA ARG A 131 -7.65 -4.32 -17.37
C ARG A 131 -6.53 -4.36 -18.40
N ARG A 132 -6.19 -3.23 -19.02
CA ARG A 132 -5.10 -3.16 -20.00
C ARG A 132 -3.74 -3.37 -19.31
N LEU A 133 -3.54 -2.71 -18.16
CA LEU A 133 -2.32 -2.90 -17.36
C LEU A 133 -2.24 -4.31 -16.76
N VAL A 134 -3.36 -4.90 -16.33
CA VAL A 134 -3.40 -6.30 -15.86
C VAL A 134 -2.95 -7.26 -16.97
N VAL A 135 -3.56 -7.18 -18.16
CA VAL A 135 -3.22 -8.08 -19.28
C VAL A 135 -1.75 -7.95 -19.67
N GLU A 136 -1.26 -6.71 -19.83
CA GLU A 136 0.15 -6.47 -20.17
C GLU A 136 1.10 -7.00 -19.09
N GLY A 137 0.83 -6.70 -17.81
CA GLY A 137 1.67 -7.13 -16.70
C GLY A 137 1.69 -8.65 -16.53
N VAL A 138 0.56 -9.34 -16.72
CA VAL A 138 0.48 -10.81 -16.67
C VAL A 138 1.31 -11.44 -17.78
N HIS A 139 1.22 -10.93 -19.01
CA HIS A 139 2.03 -11.43 -20.13
C HIS A 139 3.53 -11.28 -19.83
N LEU A 140 3.97 -10.09 -19.43
CA LEU A 140 5.37 -9.83 -19.10
C LEU A 140 5.88 -10.71 -17.93
N ALA A 141 5.08 -10.88 -16.87
CA ALA A 141 5.44 -11.75 -15.75
C ALA A 141 5.59 -13.22 -16.20
N THR A 142 4.70 -13.68 -17.07
CA THR A 142 4.74 -15.05 -17.61
C THR A 142 5.96 -15.27 -18.50
N ASP A 143 6.29 -14.31 -19.35
CA ASP A 143 7.44 -14.39 -20.24
C ASP A 143 8.76 -14.33 -19.46
N ALA A 144 8.87 -13.42 -18.48
CA ALA A 144 10.01 -13.35 -17.56
C ALA A 144 10.24 -14.66 -16.81
N LEU A 145 9.17 -15.32 -16.35
CA LEU A 145 9.26 -16.60 -15.65
C LEU A 145 9.76 -17.73 -16.57
N ARG A 146 9.41 -17.71 -17.87
CA ARG A 146 9.84 -18.71 -18.85
C ARG A 146 11.28 -18.54 -19.30
N ALA A 147 11.81 -17.32 -19.28
CA ALA A 147 13.12 -16.98 -19.79
C ALA A 147 14.31 -17.56 -18.98
N GLY A 148 14.10 -18.09 -17.77
CA GLY A 148 15.17 -18.78 -17.05
C GLY A 148 15.01 -18.82 -15.53
N ARG A 149 16.09 -18.51 -14.80
CA ARG A 149 16.11 -18.48 -13.32
C ARG A 149 15.49 -17.17 -12.85
N PRO A 150 14.26 -17.16 -12.30
CA PRO A 150 13.58 -15.93 -11.94
C PRO A 150 14.30 -15.24 -10.77
N GLY A 151 14.55 -13.93 -10.92
CA GLY A 151 15.02 -13.07 -9.83
C GLY A 151 13.89 -12.62 -8.92
N GLU A 152 14.19 -11.66 -8.04
CA GLU A 152 13.25 -11.16 -7.03
C GLU A 152 12.02 -10.51 -7.66
N HIS A 153 12.22 -9.57 -8.59
CA HIS A 153 11.13 -8.85 -9.25
C HIS A 153 10.29 -9.78 -10.12
N THR A 154 10.91 -10.76 -10.78
CA THR A 154 10.19 -11.77 -11.54
C THR A 154 9.24 -12.57 -10.65
N LEU A 155 9.70 -13.03 -9.48
CA LEU A 155 8.88 -13.78 -8.53
C LEU A 155 7.77 -12.90 -7.92
N GLN A 156 8.08 -11.66 -7.55
CA GLN A 156 7.11 -10.70 -7.04
C GLN A 156 6.02 -10.38 -8.08
N ALA A 157 6.40 -10.20 -9.35
CA ALA A 157 5.47 -9.99 -10.45
C ALA A 157 4.55 -11.19 -10.68
N CYS A 158 5.08 -12.41 -10.61
CA CYS A 158 4.26 -13.63 -10.72
C CYS A 158 3.24 -13.74 -9.58
N ILE A 159 3.63 -13.42 -8.34
CA ILE A 159 2.70 -13.39 -7.19
C ILE A 159 1.60 -12.35 -7.43
N ALA A 160 1.97 -11.13 -7.87
CA ALA A 160 1.00 -10.09 -8.20
C ALA A 160 0.06 -10.52 -9.33
N ALA A 161 0.58 -11.19 -10.37
CA ALA A 161 -0.18 -11.66 -11.51
C ALA A 161 -1.22 -12.72 -11.11
N LEU A 162 -0.93 -13.59 -10.14
CA LEU A 162 -1.90 -14.57 -9.65
C LEU A 162 -3.06 -13.90 -8.93
N HIS A 163 -2.79 -12.89 -8.11
CA HIS A 163 -3.85 -12.11 -7.47
C HIS A 163 -4.68 -11.31 -8.48
N ASP A 164 -4.03 -10.74 -9.49
CA ASP A 164 -4.69 -9.84 -10.44
C ASP A 164 -5.50 -10.58 -11.52
N GLN A 165 -5.19 -11.86 -11.76
CA GLN A 165 -5.96 -12.76 -12.63
C GLN A 165 -7.15 -13.42 -11.92
N ALA A 166 -7.08 -13.58 -10.60
CA ALA A 166 -8.13 -14.25 -9.84
C ALA A 166 -9.43 -13.43 -9.84
N PRO A 167 -10.60 -14.07 -10.13
CA PRO A 167 -11.88 -13.37 -10.14
C PRO A 167 -12.33 -12.91 -8.75
N SER A 168 -11.84 -13.56 -7.69
CA SER A 168 -12.07 -13.18 -6.29
C SER A 168 -10.85 -13.52 -5.44
N SER A 169 -10.85 -13.13 -4.16
CA SER A 169 -9.73 -13.45 -3.25
C SER A 169 -9.67 -14.95 -2.98
N GLU A 170 -10.84 -15.57 -2.83
CA GLU A 170 -11.06 -16.99 -2.57
C GLU A 170 -10.62 -17.85 -3.76
N ALA A 171 -10.76 -17.33 -4.98
CA ALA A 171 -10.37 -18.01 -6.22
C ALA A 171 -8.88 -17.83 -6.57
N THR A 172 -8.07 -17.20 -5.71
CA THR A 172 -6.62 -17.09 -5.93
C THR A 172 -5.99 -18.47 -5.86
N ASP A 173 -5.04 -18.77 -6.77
CA ASP A 173 -4.22 -19.98 -6.69
C ASP A 173 -3.18 -19.86 -5.56
N TRP A 174 -3.66 -20.06 -4.33
CA TRP A 174 -2.85 -20.00 -3.12
C TRP A 174 -1.70 -21.02 -3.10
N PRO A 175 -1.88 -22.28 -3.57
CA PRO A 175 -0.75 -23.21 -3.72
C PRO A 175 0.38 -22.65 -4.58
N GLN A 176 0.06 -22.02 -5.72
CA GLN A 176 1.07 -21.42 -6.59
C GLN A 176 1.68 -20.15 -5.95
N VAL A 177 0.88 -19.32 -5.29
CA VAL A 177 1.38 -18.15 -4.53
C VAL A 177 2.36 -18.58 -3.44
N LEU A 178 2.05 -19.63 -2.68
CA LEU A 178 2.94 -20.18 -1.65
C LEU A 178 4.25 -20.69 -2.25
N ALA A 179 4.20 -21.44 -3.35
CA ALA A 179 5.40 -21.94 -4.02
C ALA A 179 6.30 -20.81 -4.55
N LEU A 180 5.73 -19.70 -5.01
CA LEU A 180 6.50 -18.52 -5.40
C LEU A 180 7.11 -17.81 -4.20
N TYR A 181 6.37 -17.69 -3.08
CA TYR A 181 6.91 -17.16 -1.83
C TYR A 181 8.02 -18.04 -1.23
N ASP A 182 7.94 -19.37 -1.37
CA ASP A 182 9.02 -20.29 -0.97
C ASP A 182 10.32 -19.96 -1.72
N ARG A 183 10.24 -19.81 -3.05
CA ARG A 183 11.39 -19.45 -3.89
C ARG A 183 11.91 -18.06 -3.56
N LEU A 184 11.02 -17.08 -3.38
CA LEU A 184 11.40 -15.71 -3.05
C LEU A 184 12.05 -15.62 -1.67
N HIS A 185 11.54 -16.39 -0.69
CA HIS A 185 12.13 -16.45 0.64
C HIS A 185 13.51 -17.10 0.63
N ALA A 186 13.68 -18.20 -0.11
CA ALA A 186 14.97 -18.85 -0.29
C ALA A 186 16.00 -17.93 -0.99
N LEU A 187 15.55 -17.09 -1.92
CA LEU A 187 16.40 -16.13 -2.63
C LEU A 187 16.85 -14.96 -1.74
N THR A 188 15.94 -14.40 -0.94
CA THR A 188 16.16 -13.10 -0.28
C THR A 188 16.47 -13.21 1.22
N GLY A 189 16.03 -14.28 1.90
CA GLY A 189 16.06 -14.39 3.36
C GLY A 189 15.18 -13.36 4.09
N SER A 190 14.45 -12.52 3.36
CA SER A 190 13.80 -11.32 3.89
C SER A 190 12.72 -11.67 4.92
N PRO A 191 12.71 -11.03 6.10
CA PRO A 191 11.69 -11.26 7.10
C PRO A 191 10.31 -10.72 6.67
N VAL A 192 10.27 -9.73 5.79
CA VAL A 192 9.00 -9.24 5.18
C VAL A 192 8.44 -10.29 4.21
N VAL A 193 9.30 -10.94 3.42
CA VAL A 193 8.88 -12.05 2.56
C VAL A 193 8.38 -13.22 3.41
N ALA A 194 9.05 -13.54 4.51
CA ALA A 194 8.61 -14.58 5.45
C ALA A 194 7.23 -14.29 6.06
N LEU A 195 6.95 -13.02 6.38
CA LEU A 195 5.64 -12.56 6.85
C LEU A 195 4.53 -12.82 5.81
N HIS A 196 4.73 -12.41 4.56
CA HIS A 196 3.74 -12.64 3.50
C HIS A 196 3.59 -14.14 3.17
N ARG A 197 4.69 -14.90 3.20
CA ARG A 197 4.68 -16.36 3.06
C ARG A 197 3.81 -17.02 4.13
N ALA A 198 3.84 -16.55 5.38
CA ALA A 198 3.00 -17.09 6.45
C ALA A 198 1.50 -16.94 6.16
N VAL A 199 1.09 -15.85 5.51
CA VAL A 199 -0.28 -15.67 5.01
C VAL A 199 -0.59 -16.69 3.91
N ALA A 200 0.26 -16.81 2.90
CA ALA A 200 0.07 -17.81 1.83
C ALA A 200 -0.02 -19.24 2.40
N LEU A 201 0.82 -19.57 3.39
CA LEU A 201 0.81 -20.86 4.09
C LEU A 201 -0.52 -21.10 4.81
N ALA A 202 -1.07 -20.07 5.47
CA ALA A 202 -2.38 -20.15 6.10
C ALA A 202 -3.49 -20.45 5.10
N MET A 203 -3.45 -19.82 3.92
CA MET A 203 -4.47 -20.00 2.89
C MET A 203 -4.45 -21.40 2.27
N VAL A 204 -3.28 -22.08 2.25
CA VAL A 204 -3.14 -23.44 1.69
C VAL A 204 -3.37 -24.52 2.75
N HIS A 205 -2.79 -24.36 3.94
CA HIS A 205 -2.73 -25.41 4.95
C HIS A 205 -3.47 -25.07 6.26
N GLY A 206 -4.23 -23.98 6.26
CA GLY A 206 -5.04 -23.53 7.39
C GLY A 206 -4.32 -22.52 8.30
N PRO A 207 -5.10 -21.66 8.98
CA PRO A 207 -4.59 -20.52 9.76
C PRO A 207 -3.60 -20.91 10.86
N ALA A 208 -3.80 -22.03 11.54
CA ALA A 208 -2.86 -22.55 12.53
C ALA A 208 -1.43 -22.75 11.99
N ARG A 209 -1.27 -23.21 10.73
CA ARG A 209 0.05 -23.36 10.10
C ARG A 209 0.71 -22.02 9.84
N GLY A 210 -0.06 -21.03 9.38
CA GLY A 210 0.43 -19.67 9.18
C GLY A 210 0.85 -19.00 10.49
N LEU A 211 0.05 -19.15 11.56
CA LEU A 211 0.39 -18.62 12.89
C LEU A 211 1.70 -19.21 13.43
N ALA A 212 1.89 -20.53 13.33
CA ALA A 212 3.14 -21.17 13.74
C ALA A 212 4.35 -20.67 12.92
N ALA A 213 4.18 -20.44 11.61
CA ALA A 213 5.23 -19.85 10.80
C ALA A 213 5.54 -18.39 11.18
N LEU A 214 4.52 -17.63 11.59
CA LEU A 214 4.65 -16.23 12.00
C LEU A 214 5.48 -16.06 13.28
N ASP A 215 5.38 -17.01 14.21
CA ASP A 215 6.13 -16.98 15.47
C ASP A 215 7.65 -16.99 15.22
N GLY A 216 8.13 -17.73 14.21
CA GLY A 216 9.53 -17.74 13.80
C GLY A 216 10.01 -16.47 13.06
N VAL A 217 9.11 -15.54 12.74
CA VAL A 217 9.44 -14.27 12.06
C VAL A 217 9.47 -13.10 13.04
N ALA A 218 8.77 -13.21 14.18
CA ALA A 218 8.53 -12.11 15.11
C ALA A 218 9.82 -11.43 15.61
N GLU A 219 10.83 -12.23 15.97
CA GLU A 219 12.12 -11.73 16.50
C GLU A 219 12.90 -10.90 15.46
N ARG A 220 12.80 -11.26 14.17
CA ARG A 220 13.52 -10.59 13.09
C ARG A 220 12.86 -9.31 12.60
N LEU A 221 11.54 -9.16 12.78
CA LEU A 221 10.78 -7.97 12.40
C LEU A 221 10.63 -6.93 13.51
N GLY A 222 11.03 -7.25 14.74
CA GLY A 222 11.01 -6.31 15.87
C GLY A 222 9.60 -5.89 16.31
N GLY A 223 8.58 -6.75 16.19
CA GLY A 223 7.23 -6.48 16.71
C GLY A 223 6.48 -5.32 16.01
N GLY A 224 6.87 -4.92 14.80
CA GLY A 224 6.20 -3.84 14.06
C GLY A 224 4.72 -4.12 13.76
N HIS A 225 3.93 -3.06 13.50
CA HIS A 225 2.48 -3.16 13.29
C HIS A 225 2.03 -4.22 12.28
N ARG A 226 2.82 -4.46 11.22
CA ARG A 226 2.52 -5.45 10.17
C ARG A 226 2.47 -6.88 10.70
N LEU A 227 3.36 -7.23 11.64
CA LEU A 227 3.37 -8.54 12.28
C LEU A 227 2.06 -8.76 13.04
N HIS A 228 1.66 -7.78 13.85
CA HIS A 228 0.42 -7.84 14.62
C HIS A 228 -0.82 -7.84 13.74
N ALA A 229 -0.83 -7.07 12.64
CA ALA A 229 -1.93 -7.06 11.68
C ALA A 229 -2.13 -8.43 11.00
N VAL A 230 -1.04 -9.07 10.56
CA VAL A 230 -1.10 -10.43 10.01
C VAL A 230 -1.54 -11.45 11.07
N ARG A 231 -0.97 -11.38 12.29
CA ARG A 231 -1.39 -12.26 13.39
C ARG A 231 -2.88 -12.13 13.67
N ALA A 232 -3.39 -10.90 13.77
CA ALA A 232 -4.79 -10.63 14.01
C ALA A 232 -5.69 -11.21 12.92
N HIS A 233 -5.31 -11.02 11.66
CA HIS A 233 -6.05 -11.60 10.52
C HIS A 233 -6.07 -13.13 10.56
N LEU A 234 -4.95 -13.78 10.85
CA LEU A 234 -4.90 -15.24 10.93
C LEU A 234 -5.68 -15.78 12.14
N LEU A 235 -5.67 -15.09 13.28
CA LEU A 235 -6.50 -15.44 14.45
C LEU A 235 -7.99 -15.30 14.16
N GLU A 236 -8.38 -14.28 13.40
CA GLU A 236 -9.76 -14.10 12.93
C GLU A 236 -10.18 -15.27 12.03
N LEU A 237 -9.34 -15.67 11.07
CA LEU A 237 -9.57 -16.84 10.22
C LEU A 237 -9.60 -18.16 11.00
N ASP A 238 -8.83 -18.28 12.09
CA ASP A 238 -8.80 -19.45 12.97
C ASP A 238 -10.03 -19.53 13.91
N GLY A 239 -10.94 -18.55 13.85
CA GLY A 239 -12.12 -18.50 14.72
C GLY A 239 -11.81 -18.08 16.17
N ARG A 240 -10.74 -17.30 16.38
CA ARG A 240 -10.29 -16.80 17.70
C ARG A 240 -10.49 -15.29 17.84
N PRO A 241 -11.76 -14.80 17.90
CA PRO A 241 -12.06 -13.37 17.80
C PRO A 241 -11.46 -12.54 18.95
N ARG A 242 -11.42 -13.07 20.18
CA ARG A 242 -10.84 -12.34 21.33
C ARG A 242 -9.35 -12.04 21.12
N ASP A 243 -8.59 -13.05 20.74
CA ASP A 243 -7.15 -12.93 20.46
C ASP A 243 -6.91 -12.04 19.24
N ALA A 244 -7.77 -12.15 18.21
CA ALA A 244 -7.72 -11.30 17.04
C ALA A 244 -7.94 -9.82 17.39
N VAL A 245 -8.91 -9.50 18.25
CA VAL A 245 -9.17 -8.13 18.73
C VAL A 245 -7.95 -7.55 19.44
N GLU A 246 -7.32 -8.31 20.33
CA GLU A 246 -6.11 -7.87 21.02
C GLU A 246 -4.97 -7.60 20.03
N ALA A 247 -4.72 -8.52 19.10
CA ALA A 247 -3.71 -8.34 18.07
C ALA A 247 -4.00 -7.14 17.13
N TYR A 248 -5.26 -6.91 16.74
CA TYR A 248 -5.65 -5.73 15.95
C TYR A 248 -5.42 -4.43 16.73
N ARG A 249 -5.71 -4.39 18.04
CA ARG A 249 -5.44 -3.22 18.89
C ARG A 249 -3.95 -2.92 18.99
N HIS A 250 -3.11 -3.95 19.18
CA HIS A 250 -1.66 -3.79 19.15
C HIS A 250 -1.16 -3.26 17.81
N ALA A 251 -1.67 -3.82 16.70
CA ALA A 251 -1.34 -3.34 15.36
C ALA A 251 -1.74 -1.87 15.17
N ALA A 252 -2.94 -1.49 15.61
CA ALA A 252 -3.44 -0.12 15.49
C ALA A 252 -2.62 0.87 16.33
N ALA A 253 -2.21 0.49 17.55
CA ALA A 253 -1.38 1.31 18.42
C ALA A 253 0.03 1.54 17.83
N ALA A 254 0.58 0.54 17.14
CA ALA A 254 1.90 0.62 16.50
C ALA A 254 1.88 1.22 15.08
N ALA A 255 0.71 1.48 14.49
CA ALA A 255 0.58 2.02 13.15
C ALA A 255 0.92 3.52 13.11
N THR A 256 1.90 3.87 12.27
CA THR A 256 2.36 5.26 12.08
C THR A 256 1.47 6.04 11.09
N ASN A 257 0.70 5.33 10.28
CA ASN A 257 -0.25 5.90 9.32
C ASN A 257 -1.68 5.87 9.88
N LEU A 258 -2.34 7.03 9.90
CA LEU A 258 -3.74 7.16 10.35
C LEU A 258 -4.70 6.19 9.64
N ARG A 259 -4.56 6.02 8.32
CA ARG A 259 -5.47 5.16 7.52
C ARG A 259 -5.37 3.69 7.95
N GLU A 260 -4.14 3.24 8.20
CA GLU A 260 -3.88 1.88 8.69
C GLU A 260 -4.41 1.72 10.11
N ARG A 261 -4.18 2.71 10.99
CA ARG A 261 -4.71 2.70 12.36
C ARG A 261 -6.24 2.64 12.39
N GLU A 262 -6.92 3.46 11.59
CA GLU A 262 -8.38 3.50 11.47
C GLU A 262 -8.90 2.16 10.97
N TYR A 263 -8.31 1.61 9.90
CA TYR A 263 -8.67 0.30 9.38
C TYR A 263 -8.53 -0.82 10.44
N LEU A 264 -7.40 -0.86 11.15
CA LEU A 264 -7.14 -1.88 12.17
C LEU A 264 -8.08 -1.73 13.39
N THR A 265 -8.40 -0.50 13.77
CA THR A 265 -9.35 -0.21 14.85
C THR A 265 -10.76 -0.64 14.47
N LEU A 266 -11.19 -0.38 13.24
CA LEU A 266 -12.47 -0.85 12.72
C LEU A 266 -12.53 -2.38 12.65
N LYS A 267 -11.44 -3.04 12.24
CA LYS A 267 -11.35 -4.51 12.26
C LYS A 267 -11.51 -5.07 13.68
N ALA A 268 -10.86 -4.47 14.68
CA ALA A 268 -11.06 -4.87 16.08
C ALA A 268 -12.51 -4.67 16.54
N ALA A 269 -13.12 -3.52 16.23
CA ALA A 269 -14.48 -3.19 16.66
C ALA A 269 -15.57 -4.08 16.03
N ARG A 270 -15.32 -4.65 14.85
CA ARG A 270 -16.26 -5.58 14.18
C ARG A 270 -16.33 -6.96 14.83
N LEU A 271 -15.33 -7.33 15.64
CA LEU A 271 -15.20 -8.65 16.27
C LEU A 271 -15.60 -8.67 17.75
N THR A 272 -15.99 -7.52 18.29
CA THR A 272 -16.49 -7.33 19.67
C THR A 272 -17.99 -7.20 19.68
#